data_AF-A0A8J6HMG8-F1
#
_entry.id   AF-A0A8J6HMG8-F1
#
_cell.length_a   1.000
_cell.length_b   1.000
_cell.length_c   1.000
_cell.angle_alpha   90.00
_cell.angle_beta   90.00
_cell.angle_gamma   90.00
#
_symmetry.space_group_name_H-M   'P 1'
#
loop_
_entity.id
_entity.type
_entity.pdbx_description
1 polymer ?
#
loop_
_entity_poly.entity_id
_entity_poly.type
_entity_poly.pdbx_seq_one_letter_code
_entity_poly.pdbx_strand_id
1 'polypeptide(L)'
;MQDVRLIGGPHGYLSLCPSLDSTCPTCGQFSLLQSTVQELTRHLQELSERLVAAEGRISKVEECDCQKSCHVNGTVHADGATWQRGCELCACVHGEVQCRPVECPELPCKHPVNITGQCCQSCLRHCLFYGAFYDHGELVTIKKCVECECQDGSMQCTRIDPETMCPKLTCPPDEQFSVADNCCKFCPGTVLLVTN
;
A
#
# COMPACT_ATOMS: atom_id res chain seq x y z
N MET A 1 65.00 -41.65 -63.72
CA MET A 1 63.81 -41.05 -64.36
C MET A 1 62.77 -42.16 -64.44
N GLN A 2 61.69 -42.06 -63.67
CA GLN A 2 60.55 -42.98 -63.82
C GLN A 2 59.48 -42.26 -64.64
N ASP A 3 59.09 -42.88 -65.74
CA ASP A 3 58.05 -42.41 -66.65
C ASP A 3 56.71 -42.32 -65.93
N VAL A 4 56.15 -41.11 -65.84
CA VAL A 4 54.80 -40.89 -65.30
C VAL A 4 53.83 -40.94 -66.47
N ARG A 5 53.06 -42.03 -66.57
CA ARG A 5 51.92 -42.10 -67.49
C ARG A 5 50.71 -41.42 -66.85
N LEU A 6 50.41 -40.22 -67.32
CA LEU A 6 49.15 -39.53 -67.02
C LEU A 6 48.06 -40.09 -67.94
N ILE A 7 47.02 -40.69 -67.35
CA ILE A 7 45.80 -41.09 -68.06
C ILE A 7 44.72 -40.05 -67.76
N GLY A 8 44.32 -39.29 -68.78
CA GLY A 8 43.29 -38.27 -68.68
C GLY A 8 41.89 -38.88 -68.75
N GLY A 9 41.11 -38.68 -67.69
CA GLY A 9 39.66 -38.86 -67.68
C GLY A 9 38.97 -37.53 -67.34
N PRO A 10 37.62 -37.45 -67.47
CA PRO A 10 36.88 -36.19 -67.34
C PRO A 10 37.02 -35.49 -65.97
N HIS A 11 37.65 -36.13 -64.97
CA HIS A 11 37.89 -35.57 -63.64
C HIS A 11 39.35 -35.68 -63.11
N GLY A 12 40.37 -35.79 -63.97
CA GLY A 12 41.80 -35.59 -63.59
C GLY A 12 42.43 -36.65 -62.66
N TYR A 13 43.77 -36.69 -62.61
CA TYR A 13 44.56 -37.78 -61.99
C TYR A 13 44.78 -37.65 -60.47
N LEU A 14 44.86 -38.79 -59.75
CA LEU A 14 45.27 -38.90 -58.34
C LEU A 14 46.54 -39.76 -58.26
N SER A 15 47.66 -39.18 -57.80
CA SER A 15 48.86 -39.96 -57.40
C SER A 15 49.53 -39.42 -56.14
N LEU A 16 48.75 -39.14 -55.09
CA LEU A 16 49.36 -38.71 -53.82
C LEU A 16 48.66 -39.18 -52.54
N CYS A 17 47.99 -40.34 -52.54
CA CYS A 17 47.55 -40.96 -51.28
C CYS A 17 47.82 -42.48 -51.26
N PRO A 18 49.05 -42.94 -51.01
CA PRO A 18 49.36 -44.37 -51.00
C PRO A 18 49.03 -45.07 -49.67
N SER A 19 48.74 -44.33 -48.58
CA SER A 19 48.61 -44.93 -47.24
C SER A 19 47.93 -44.04 -46.20
N LEU A 20 46.68 -43.62 -46.41
CA LEU A 20 45.90 -43.04 -45.31
C LEU A 20 44.51 -43.64 -45.26
N ASP A 21 44.26 -44.36 -44.17
CA ASP A 21 42.93 -44.76 -43.73
C ASP A 21 42.02 -43.52 -43.65
N SER A 22 40.79 -43.67 -44.17
CA SER A 22 39.69 -42.69 -44.27
C SER A 22 39.79 -41.59 -45.36
N THR A 23 39.12 -41.85 -46.49
CA THR A 23 38.49 -40.88 -47.41
C THR A 23 39.23 -39.56 -47.68
N CYS A 24 40.12 -39.56 -48.69
CA CYS A 24 40.64 -38.31 -49.24
C CYS A 24 39.54 -37.64 -50.11
N PRO A 25 39.03 -36.45 -49.74
CA PRO A 25 38.05 -35.74 -50.55
C PRO A 25 38.65 -35.32 -51.90
N THR A 26 37.82 -35.20 -52.93
CA THR A 26 38.26 -34.61 -54.20
C THR A 26 38.62 -33.13 -54.00
N CYS A 27 39.48 -32.58 -54.86
CA CYS A 27 39.86 -31.15 -54.80
C CYS A 27 38.62 -30.22 -54.75
N GLY A 28 37.56 -30.57 -55.49
CA GLY A 28 36.28 -29.85 -55.44
C GLY A 28 35.54 -29.96 -54.10
N GLN A 29 35.55 -31.14 -53.46
CA GLN A 29 34.99 -31.32 -52.12
C GLN A 29 35.78 -30.54 -51.05
N PHE A 30 37.11 -30.51 -51.17
CA PHE A 30 37.95 -29.70 -50.28
C PHE A 30 37.68 -28.20 -50.46
N SER A 31 37.56 -27.71 -51.70
CA SER A 31 37.24 -26.30 -51.96
C SER A 31 35.85 -25.91 -51.45
N LEU A 32 34.88 -26.82 -51.50
CA LEU A 32 33.53 -26.59 -50.97
C LEU A 32 33.53 -26.58 -49.44
N LEU A 33 34.29 -27.48 -48.80
CA LEU A 33 34.46 -27.47 -47.36
C LEU A 33 35.14 -26.18 -46.90
N GLN A 34 36.17 -25.74 -47.61
CA GLN A 34 36.88 -24.49 -47.34
C GLN A 34 35.95 -23.28 -47.43
N SER A 35 35.12 -23.18 -48.48
CA SER A 35 34.17 -22.08 -48.62
C SER A 35 33.08 -22.12 -47.53
N THR A 36 32.62 -23.31 -47.15
CA THR A 36 31.64 -23.49 -46.08
C THR A 36 32.21 -23.10 -44.72
N VAL A 37 33.46 -23.48 -44.41
CA VAL A 37 34.16 -23.08 -43.18
C VAL A 37 34.38 -21.58 -43.14
N GLN A 38 34.76 -20.95 -44.26
CA GLN A 38 34.89 -19.50 -44.36
C GLN A 38 33.56 -18.80 -44.08
N GLU A 39 32.46 -19.31 -44.65
CA GLU A 39 31.12 -18.76 -44.43
C GLU A 39 30.65 -18.93 -42.98
N LEU A 40 30.86 -20.11 -42.39
CA LEU A 40 30.56 -20.36 -40.97
C LEU A 40 31.39 -19.45 -40.06
N THR A 41 32.67 -19.24 -40.38
CA THR A 41 33.54 -18.33 -39.62
C THR A 41 33.02 -16.89 -39.69
N ARG A 42 32.57 -16.45 -40.88
CA ARG A 42 31.94 -15.14 -41.07
C ARG A 42 30.67 -15.00 -40.24
N HIS A 43 29.80 -16.00 -40.25
CA HIS A 43 28.60 -16.03 -39.42
C HIS A 43 28.91 -16.00 -37.93
N LEU A 44 29.92 -16.75 -37.47
CA LEU A 44 30.33 -16.75 -36.08
C LEU A 44 30.85 -15.38 -35.64
N GLN A 45 31.65 -14.71 -36.47
CA GLN A 45 32.12 -13.35 -36.19
C GLN A 45 30.94 -12.37 -36.10
N GLU A 46 30.01 -12.41 -37.05
CA GLU A 46 28.82 -11.54 -37.07
C GLU A 46 27.93 -11.78 -35.84
N LEU A 47 27.70 -13.04 -35.46
CA LEU A 47 26.92 -13.38 -34.26
C LEU A 47 27.64 -12.95 -32.98
N SER A 48 28.96 -13.11 -32.92
CA SER A 48 29.76 -12.66 -31.77
C SER A 48 29.68 -11.15 -31.58
N GLU A 49 29.78 -10.37 -32.66
CA GLU A 49 29.66 -8.91 -32.59
C GLU A 49 28.25 -8.48 -32.13
N ARG A 50 27.21 -9.12 -32.67
CA ARG A 50 25.83 -8.87 -32.26
C ARG A 50 25.58 -9.23 -30.80
N LEU A 51 26.19 -10.32 -30.32
CA LEU A 51 26.09 -10.75 -28.93
C LEU A 51 26.74 -9.74 -28.00
N VAL A 52 27.97 -9.31 -28.27
CA VAL A 52 28.67 -8.29 -27.48
C VAL A 52 27.88 -6.97 -27.46
N ALA A 53 27.31 -6.56 -28.60
CA ALA A 53 26.46 -5.38 -28.67
C ALA A 53 25.15 -5.54 -27.86
N ALA A 54 24.55 -6.73 -27.85
CA ALA A 54 23.36 -7.01 -27.06
C ALA A 54 23.66 -7.05 -25.56
N GLU A 55 24.75 -7.70 -25.14
CA GLU A 55 25.24 -7.74 -23.76
C GLU A 55 25.54 -6.32 -23.25
N GLY A 56 26.19 -5.49 -24.05
CA GLY A 56 26.44 -4.08 -23.70
C GLY A 56 25.15 -3.27 -23.51
N ARG A 57 24.11 -3.54 -24.30
CA ARG A 57 22.78 -2.92 -24.11
C ARG A 57 22.09 -3.41 -22.84
N ILE A 58 22.20 -4.70 -22.51
CA ILE A 58 21.61 -5.30 -21.31
C ILE A 58 22.29 -4.76 -20.05
N SER A 59 23.63 -4.73 -20.02
CA SER A 59 24.41 -4.16 -18.90
C SER A 59 24.02 -2.71 -18.61
N LYS A 60 23.77 -1.90 -19.64
CA LYS A 60 23.28 -0.52 -19.47
C LYS A 60 21.88 -0.44 -18.85
N VAL A 61 21.02 -1.42 -19.10
CA VAL A 61 19.68 -1.50 -18.50
C VAL A 61 19.75 -2.01 -17.06
N GLU A 62 20.70 -2.88 -16.74
CA GLU A 62 20.96 -3.36 -15.37
C GLU A 62 21.55 -2.27 -14.46
N GLU A 63 22.39 -1.39 -15.00
CA GLU A 63 22.90 -0.20 -14.29
C GLU A 63 21.82 0.88 -14.08
N CYS A 64 20.79 0.91 -14.94
CA CYS A 64 19.61 1.71 -14.68
C CYS A 64 18.77 1.04 -13.59
N ASP A 65 18.83 1.57 -12.36
CA ASP A 65 17.77 1.34 -11.39
C ASP A 65 16.49 1.89 -12.02
N CYS A 66 15.65 1.00 -12.59
CA CYS A 66 14.33 1.35 -13.08
C CYS A 66 13.48 1.67 -11.85
N GLN A 67 13.73 2.83 -11.21
CA GLN A 67 12.93 3.34 -10.13
C GLN A 67 11.53 3.52 -10.67
N LYS A 68 10.68 2.55 -10.35
CA LYS A 68 9.28 2.62 -10.67
C LYS A 68 8.69 3.80 -9.93
N SER A 69 7.69 4.42 -10.51
CA SER A 69 7.03 5.57 -9.91
C SER A 69 5.53 5.36 -9.92
N CYS A 70 4.87 5.94 -8.93
CA CYS A 70 3.43 5.91 -8.80
C CYS A 70 2.87 7.23 -9.31
N HIS A 71 1.92 7.14 -10.24
CA HIS A 71 1.21 8.29 -10.78
C HIS A 71 -0.16 8.38 -10.12
N VAL A 72 -0.38 9.41 -9.30
CA VAL A 72 -1.59 9.57 -8.48
C VAL A 72 -2.10 10.99 -8.64
N ASN A 73 -3.35 11.18 -9.08
CA ASN A 73 -3.99 12.49 -9.17
C ASN A 73 -3.15 13.58 -9.88
N GLY A 74 -2.35 13.19 -10.89
CA GLY A 74 -1.47 14.10 -11.63
C GLY A 74 -0.11 14.38 -10.97
N THR A 75 0.17 13.82 -9.78
CA THR A 75 1.49 13.86 -9.15
C THR A 75 2.25 12.55 -9.40
N VAL A 76 3.58 12.65 -9.44
CA VAL A 76 4.48 11.50 -9.58
C VAL A 76 5.22 11.32 -8.26
N HIS A 77 5.07 10.15 -7.68
CA HIS A 77 5.77 9.72 -6.47
C HIS A 77 6.84 8.71 -6.86
N ALA A 78 8.09 8.96 -6.47
CA ALA A 78 9.18 8.00 -6.68
C ALA A 78 8.97 6.73 -5.85
N ASP A 79 9.61 5.62 -6.24
CA ASP A 79 9.62 4.40 -5.43
C ASP A 79 10.11 4.68 -4.01
N GLY A 80 9.44 4.08 -3.02
CA GLY A 80 9.70 4.30 -1.60
C GLY A 80 9.15 5.62 -1.04
N ALA A 81 8.62 6.53 -1.87
CA ALA A 81 8.03 7.76 -1.37
C ALA A 81 6.76 7.46 -0.57
N THR A 82 6.61 8.14 0.57
CA THR A 82 5.41 8.08 1.42
C THR A 82 4.69 9.41 1.46
N TRP A 83 3.37 9.40 1.42
CA TRP A 83 2.54 10.61 1.53
C TRP A 83 1.23 10.30 2.27
N GLN A 84 0.62 11.33 2.83
CA GLN A 84 -0.68 11.22 3.48
C GLN A 84 -1.80 11.62 2.51
N ARG A 85 -2.84 10.79 2.42
CA ARG A 85 -4.06 11.06 1.67
C ARG A 85 -5.24 10.97 2.63
N GLY A 86 -5.66 12.13 3.17
CA GLY A 86 -6.71 12.17 4.19
C GLY A 86 -6.30 11.40 5.45
N CYS A 87 -7.03 10.31 5.75
CA CYS A 87 -6.77 9.41 6.88
C CYS A 87 -5.93 8.18 6.53
N GLU A 88 -5.31 8.16 5.35
CA GLU A 88 -4.47 7.06 4.90
C GLU A 88 -3.02 7.51 4.74
N LEU A 89 -2.09 6.67 5.16
CA LEU A 89 -0.67 6.78 4.81
C LEU A 89 -0.40 5.86 3.63
N CYS A 90 -0.03 6.46 2.50
CA CYS A 90 0.28 5.76 1.27
C CYS A 90 1.79 5.73 1.02
N ALA A 91 2.25 4.66 0.39
CA ALA A 91 3.62 4.49 -0.08
C ALA A 91 3.61 4.02 -1.54
N CYS A 92 4.61 4.45 -2.30
CA CYS A 92 4.89 3.88 -3.61
C CYS A 92 5.85 2.70 -3.43
N VAL A 93 5.41 1.49 -3.76
CA VAL A 93 6.19 0.27 -3.61
C VAL A 93 6.23 -0.44 -4.95
N HIS A 94 7.40 -0.44 -5.59
CA HIS A 94 7.62 -0.99 -6.92
C HIS A 94 6.60 -0.51 -7.96
N GLY A 95 6.29 0.78 -7.95
CA GLY A 95 5.34 1.42 -8.87
C GLY A 95 3.85 1.18 -8.54
N GLU A 96 3.56 0.49 -7.44
CA GLU A 96 2.20 0.30 -6.94
C GLU A 96 1.95 1.16 -5.70
N VAL A 97 0.77 1.77 -5.64
CA VAL A 97 0.37 2.58 -4.49
C VAL A 97 -0.22 1.66 -3.43
N GLN A 98 0.44 1.57 -2.29
CA GLN A 98 -0.05 0.84 -1.13
C GLN A 98 -0.46 1.83 -0.04
N CYS A 99 -1.73 1.81 0.37
CA CYS A 99 -2.25 2.69 1.41
C CYS A 99 -2.69 1.89 2.62
N ARG A 100 -2.43 2.44 3.81
CA ARG A 100 -2.94 1.91 5.09
C ARG A 100 -3.61 3.02 5.89
N PRO A 101 -4.61 2.70 6.72
CA PRO A 101 -5.18 3.67 7.66
C PRO A 101 -4.10 4.24 8.59
N VAL A 102 -4.21 5.51 8.94
CA VAL A 102 -3.39 6.12 9.98
C VAL A 102 -3.71 5.44 11.31
N GLU A 103 -2.68 4.97 12.00
CA GLU A 103 -2.82 4.39 13.34
C GLU A 103 -2.97 5.52 14.36
N CYS A 104 -4.09 5.51 15.08
CA CYS A 104 -4.37 6.49 16.13
C CYS A 104 -3.94 5.94 17.50
N PRO A 105 -3.38 6.80 18.38
CA PRO A 105 -3.01 6.39 19.72
C PRO A 105 -4.25 6.08 20.56
N GLU A 106 -4.09 5.19 21.55
CA GLU A 106 -5.12 5.01 22.57
C GLU A 106 -5.28 6.29 23.40
N LEU A 107 -6.54 6.66 23.66
CA LEU A 107 -6.89 7.90 24.35
C LEU A 107 -7.35 7.59 25.78
N PRO A 108 -6.93 8.38 26.79
CA PRO A 108 -7.23 8.11 28.19
C PRO A 108 -8.59 8.65 28.67
N CYS A 109 -9.43 9.20 27.80
CA CYS A 109 -10.73 9.80 28.15
C CYS A 109 -11.90 8.96 27.65
N LYS A 110 -13.05 9.06 28.34
CA LYS A 110 -14.27 8.33 27.99
C LYS A 110 -14.99 8.86 26.74
N HIS A 111 -14.90 10.17 26.48
CA HIS A 111 -15.61 10.83 25.37
C HIS A 111 -14.62 11.57 24.45
N PRO A 112 -13.90 10.83 23.60
CA PRO A 112 -13.00 11.42 22.62
C PRO A 112 -13.79 12.15 21.52
N VAL A 113 -13.25 13.28 21.05
CA VAL A 113 -13.92 14.17 20.09
C VAL A 113 -13.18 14.18 18.75
N ASN A 114 -13.93 14.13 17.64
CA ASN A 114 -13.39 14.32 16.30
C ASN A 114 -13.07 15.79 16.07
N ILE A 115 -11.80 16.11 15.84
CA ILE A 115 -11.36 17.47 15.51
C ILE A 115 -11.34 17.66 14.00
N THR A 116 -12.01 18.69 13.49
CA THR A 116 -12.09 18.97 12.06
C THR A 116 -10.68 19.10 11.45
N GLY A 117 -10.42 18.30 10.42
CA GLY A 117 -9.14 18.29 9.72
C GLY A 117 -8.08 17.37 10.32
N GLN A 118 -8.36 16.71 11.45
CA GLN A 118 -7.49 15.68 12.03
C GLN A 118 -8.04 14.29 11.74
N CYS A 119 -7.13 13.32 11.57
CA CYS A 119 -7.55 11.93 11.37
C CYS A 119 -7.95 11.24 12.67
N CYS A 120 -7.22 11.53 13.74
CA CYS A 120 -7.42 10.91 15.05
C CYS A 120 -8.30 11.78 15.93
N GLN A 121 -9.07 11.12 16.78
CA GLN A 121 -9.80 11.78 17.86
C GLN A 121 -8.84 12.34 18.90
N SER A 122 -9.32 13.31 19.67
CA SER A 122 -8.57 13.90 20.77
C SER A 122 -9.43 14.03 22.02
N CYS A 123 -8.80 13.96 23.18
CA CYS A 123 -9.44 14.30 24.45
C CYS A 123 -9.45 15.82 24.63
N LEU A 124 -10.62 16.37 24.92
CA LEU A 124 -10.75 17.76 25.35
C LEU A 124 -10.36 17.91 26.82
N ARG A 125 -10.27 19.16 27.32
CA ARG A 125 -9.77 19.43 28.67
C ARG A 125 -10.72 18.86 29.73
N HIS A 126 -10.13 18.33 30.79
CA HIS A 126 -10.87 17.84 31.95
C HIS A 126 -11.30 19.01 32.83
N CYS A 127 -12.43 18.85 33.52
CA CYS A 127 -12.92 19.83 34.49
C CYS A 127 -12.54 19.41 35.90
N LEU A 128 -12.03 20.35 36.71
CA LEU A 128 -11.89 20.16 38.15
C LEU A 128 -13.12 20.74 38.84
N PHE A 129 -13.91 19.87 39.46
CA PHE A 129 -15.16 20.27 40.11
C PHE A 129 -15.35 19.57 41.45
N TYR A 130 -15.57 20.34 42.51
CA TYR A 130 -15.62 19.85 43.91
C TYR A 130 -14.46 18.92 44.31
N GLY A 131 -13.27 19.13 43.76
CA GLY A 131 -12.09 18.32 44.06
C GLY A 131 -11.96 17.01 43.29
N ALA A 132 -12.87 16.72 42.35
CA ALA A 132 -12.81 15.57 41.45
C ALA A 132 -12.58 16.03 40.00
N PHE A 133 -11.96 15.16 39.20
CA PHE A 133 -11.78 15.36 37.76
C PHE A 133 -12.91 14.71 36.99
N TYR A 134 -13.44 15.43 36.00
CA TYR A 134 -14.46 14.95 35.09
C TYR A 134 -13.94 15.07 33.65
N ASP A 135 -14.16 14.02 32.86
CA ASP A 135 -13.85 14.01 31.44
C ASP A 135 -14.82 14.94 30.70
N HIS A 136 -14.40 15.46 29.55
CA HIS A 136 -15.33 16.17 28.68
C HIS A 136 -16.57 15.32 28.37
N GLY A 137 -17.75 15.94 28.33
CA GLY A 137 -19.03 15.29 28.10
C GLY A 137 -19.57 14.51 29.31
N GLU A 138 -18.83 14.43 30.42
CA GLU A 138 -19.30 13.77 31.63
C GLU A 138 -20.38 14.61 32.33
N LEU A 139 -21.51 13.97 32.59
CA LEU A 139 -22.69 14.54 33.24
C LEU A 139 -22.75 14.12 34.71
N VAL A 140 -22.99 15.08 35.60
CA VAL A 140 -23.11 14.84 37.03
C VAL A 140 -24.26 15.63 37.64
N THR A 141 -25.08 14.96 38.44
CA THR A 141 -26.16 15.58 39.23
C THR A 141 -25.65 15.89 40.63
N ILE A 142 -25.52 17.17 40.97
CA ILE A 142 -24.95 17.61 42.25
C ILE A 142 -26.03 17.82 43.32
N LYS A 143 -27.20 18.29 42.87
CA LYS A 143 -28.39 18.51 43.70
C LYS A 143 -29.60 18.12 42.88
N LYS A 144 -30.72 17.86 43.56
CA LYS A 144 -32.01 17.66 42.88
C LYS A 144 -32.24 18.82 41.91
N CYS A 145 -32.45 18.50 40.63
CA CYS A 145 -32.64 19.47 39.54
C CYS A 145 -31.43 20.35 39.18
N VAL A 146 -30.21 19.94 39.51
CA VAL A 146 -28.99 20.62 39.04
C VAL A 146 -28.06 19.60 38.39
N GLU A 147 -27.99 19.67 37.07
CA GLU A 147 -27.11 18.85 36.24
C GLU A 147 -25.98 19.70 35.71
N CYS A 148 -24.76 19.16 35.76
CA CYS A 148 -23.57 19.81 35.26
C CYS A 148 -22.86 18.91 34.24
N GLU A 149 -22.39 19.51 33.16
CA GLU A 149 -21.60 18.86 32.12
C GLU A 149 -20.21 19.48 32.04
N CYS A 150 -19.17 18.66 31.91
CA CYS A 150 -17.84 19.17 31.61
C CYS A 150 -17.69 19.50 30.10
N GLN A 151 -17.61 20.77 29.76
CA GLN A 151 -17.40 21.25 28.39
C GLN A 151 -16.02 21.89 28.26
N ASP A 152 -15.08 21.14 27.67
CA ASP A 152 -13.68 21.54 27.41
C ASP A 152 -13.02 22.31 28.58
N GLY A 153 -13.03 21.70 29.77
CA GLY A 153 -12.42 22.25 30.98
C GLY A 153 -13.29 23.25 31.74
N SER A 154 -14.47 23.60 31.22
CA SER A 154 -15.46 24.43 31.90
C SER A 154 -16.66 23.59 32.35
N MET A 155 -16.95 23.59 33.65
CA MET A 155 -18.13 22.92 34.17
C MET A 155 -19.38 23.78 33.92
N GLN A 156 -20.27 23.32 33.05
CA GLN A 156 -21.51 24.01 32.71
C GLN A 156 -22.67 23.40 33.48
N CYS A 157 -23.20 24.14 34.46
CA CYS A 157 -24.32 23.70 35.28
C CYS A 157 -25.62 24.36 34.85
N THR A 158 -26.67 23.56 34.72
CA THR A 158 -28.02 24.02 34.44
C THR A 158 -28.96 23.64 35.58
N ARG A 159 -29.90 24.54 35.88
CA ARG A 159 -30.99 24.25 36.82
C ARG A 159 -32.21 23.84 35.99
N ILE A 160 -32.69 22.63 36.25
CA ILE A 160 -33.88 22.09 35.61
C ILE A 160 -35.08 22.60 36.38
N ASP A 161 -35.91 23.41 35.74
CA ASP A 161 -37.19 23.82 36.33
C ASP A 161 -38.26 22.73 36.06
N PRO A 162 -38.81 22.08 37.10
CA PRO A 162 -39.79 21.02 36.94
C PRO A 162 -41.06 21.43 36.19
N GLU A 163 -41.41 22.71 36.14
CA GLU A 163 -42.62 23.17 35.46
C GLU A 163 -42.44 23.34 33.95
N THR A 164 -41.22 23.66 33.50
CA THR A 164 -40.93 24.02 32.11
C THR A 164 -40.07 23.00 31.38
N MET A 165 -39.18 22.31 32.10
CA MET A 165 -38.19 21.40 31.51
C MET A 165 -38.52 19.92 31.73
N CYS A 166 -39.48 19.58 32.60
CA CYS A 166 -39.95 18.22 32.74
C CYS A 166 -41.09 17.89 31.77
N PRO A 167 -41.16 16.64 31.29
CA PRO A 167 -42.26 16.19 30.45
C PRO A 167 -43.59 16.27 31.20
N LYS A 168 -44.64 16.76 30.53
CA LYS A 168 -46.00 16.79 31.09
C LYS A 168 -46.51 15.38 31.29
N LEU A 169 -46.85 15.05 32.53
CA LEU A 169 -47.35 13.74 32.92
C LEU A 169 -48.86 13.61 32.64
N THR A 170 -49.27 12.43 32.19
CA THR A 170 -50.67 12.10 31.87
C THR A 170 -51.43 11.50 33.05
N CYS A 171 -50.73 11.09 34.11
CA CYS A 171 -51.32 10.51 35.31
C CYS A 171 -51.69 11.58 36.36
N PRO A 172 -52.68 11.30 37.23
CA PRO A 172 -53.06 12.17 38.33
C PRO A 172 -51.88 12.45 39.29
N PRO A 173 -51.83 13.63 39.94
CA PRO A 173 -50.76 13.97 40.89
C PRO A 173 -50.53 12.95 42.01
N ASP A 174 -51.57 12.24 42.41
CA ASP A 174 -51.55 11.25 43.49
C ASP A 174 -50.78 9.96 43.11
N GLU A 175 -50.61 9.70 41.82
CA GLU A 175 -49.88 8.54 41.29
C GLU A 175 -48.44 8.88 40.88
N GLN A 176 -48.09 10.17 40.83
CA GLN A 176 -46.76 10.61 40.41
C GLN A 176 -45.72 10.37 41.50
N PHE A 177 -44.61 9.74 41.13
CA PHE A 177 -43.49 9.50 42.06
C PHE A 177 -42.19 10.10 41.54
N SER A 178 -41.26 10.41 42.43
CA SER A 178 -39.89 10.84 42.09
C SER A 178 -38.89 9.80 42.56
N VAL A 179 -37.95 9.44 41.70
CA VAL A 179 -36.80 8.61 42.06
C VAL A 179 -35.71 9.51 42.67
N ALA A 180 -34.91 8.97 43.59
CA ALA A 180 -33.75 9.69 44.13
C ALA A 180 -32.85 10.20 43.00
N ASP A 181 -32.29 11.40 43.18
CA ASP A 181 -31.39 12.09 42.23
C ASP A 181 -31.98 12.47 40.86
N ASN A 182 -33.27 12.16 40.62
CA ASN A 182 -33.99 12.63 39.44
C ASN A 182 -34.76 13.92 39.75
N CYS A 183 -34.72 14.87 38.80
CA CYS A 183 -35.49 16.11 38.91
C CYS A 183 -36.99 15.89 38.66
N CYS A 184 -37.31 15.16 37.58
CA CYS A 184 -38.67 14.99 37.11
C CYS A 184 -39.42 13.88 37.84
N LYS A 185 -40.74 14.02 37.92
CA LYS A 185 -41.64 12.97 38.39
C LYS A 185 -41.94 12.00 37.25
N PHE A 186 -42.33 10.79 37.59
CA PHE A 186 -42.68 9.70 36.67
C PHE A 186 -44.06 9.15 37.00
N CYS A 187 -44.73 8.58 35.99
CA CYS A 187 -45.98 7.84 36.17
C CYS A 187 -45.71 6.33 36.32
N PRO A 188 -46.52 5.60 37.08
CA PRO A 188 -46.44 4.14 37.13
C PRO A 188 -46.78 3.56 35.74
N GLY A 189 -45.91 2.72 35.18
CA GLY A 189 -46.16 2.07 33.89
C GLY A 189 -45.64 2.80 32.64
N THR A 190 -45.07 4.00 32.76
CA THR A 190 -44.21 4.54 31.69
C THR A 190 -42.88 3.80 31.72
N VAL A 191 -42.74 2.82 30.83
CA VAL A 191 -41.45 2.20 30.51
C VAL A 191 -40.52 3.33 30.07
N LEU A 192 -39.47 3.60 30.84
CA LEU A 192 -38.32 4.34 30.35
C LEU A 192 -37.78 3.50 29.18
N LEU A 193 -38.12 3.90 27.95
CA LEU A 193 -37.45 3.37 26.77
C LEU A 193 -36.01 3.87 26.85
N VAL A 194 -35.17 3.13 27.55
CA VAL A 194 -33.73 3.21 27.40
C VAL A 194 -33.46 2.59 26.04
N THR A 195 -33.50 3.42 24.99
CA THR A 195 -33.03 3.02 23.67
C THR A 195 -31.53 2.80 23.78
N ASN A 196 -31.15 1.54 23.57
CA ASN A 196 -29.79 1.04 23.45
C ASN A 196 -29.05 1.69 22.28
#